data_AF-A0A7J0D0J9-F1
#
_entry.id   AF-A0A7J0D0J9-F1
#
_cell.length_a   1.000
_cell.length_b   1.000
_cell.length_c   1.000
_cell.angle_alpha   90.00
_cell.angle_beta   90.00
_cell.angle_gamma   90.00
#
_symmetry.space_group_name_H-M   'P 1'
#
loop_
_entity.id
_entity.type
_entity.pdbx_description
1 polymer ?
#
loop_
_entity_poly.entity_id
_entity_poly.type
_entity_poly.pdbx_seq_one_letter_code
_entity_poly.pdbx_strand_id
1 'polypeptide(L)'
;MAEALRARAGTGPVDDRIEAARALHELTGDHGLLLPLLAERLTGSAGGGGGSDERIREAATAAAAVGPPAAPLVPALRAALNAPGSDRNNPQMDDDIAVAVALHRITGDAAEAVPVLAGVLGDSEALWRRWTLIRAARAAAGLGPAARPLVPVLKELLTDPEQVPSAVAALRAIAPDELDAGRAAGLLLDAAEAGTAPFEAVDALVALGVDALSGVHRARFAALGERDLRVVRFGLDGTIEAADERLRARVRAAVRRG
;
A
#
# COMPACT_ATOMS: atom_id res chain seq x y z
N MET A 1 14.05 3.92 -30.30
CA MET A 1 13.36 4.27 -29.03
C MET A 1 14.33 4.26 -27.84
N ALA A 2 15.02 3.14 -27.55
CA ALA A 2 15.98 3.07 -26.44
C ALA A 2 17.14 4.09 -26.51
N GLU A 3 17.71 4.35 -27.70
CA GLU A 3 18.76 5.37 -27.85
C GLU A 3 18.29 6.80 -27.57
N ALA A 4 17.05 7.14 -27.95
CA ALA A 4 16.46 8.43 -27.64
C ALA A 4 16.20 8.60 -26.14
N LEU A 5 15.81 7.52 -25.44
CA LEU A 5 15.68 7.51 -23.98
C LEU A 5 17.04 7.67 -23.29
N ARG A 6 18.11 7.01 -23.79
CA ARG A 6 19.47 7.20 -23.27
C ARG A 6 19.96 8.63 -23.41
N ALA A 7 19.76 9.25 -24.59
CA ALA A 7 20.13 10.64 -24.81
C ALA A 7 19.39 11.57 -23.83
N ARG A 8 18.09 11.37 -23.63
CA ARG A 8 17.27 12.19 -22.73
C ARG A 8 17.57 11.95 -21.25
N ALA A 9 17.96 10.74 -20.85
CA ALA A 9 18.45 10.46 -19.51
C ALA A 9 19.77 11.20 -19.19
N GLY A 10 20.52 11.61 -20.21
CA GLY A 10 21.76 12.40 -20.07
C GLY A 10 21.60 13.91 -20.07
N THR A 11 20.45 14.45 -20.52
CA THR A 11 20.29 15.90 -20.77
C THR A 11 18.91 16.41 -20.33
N GLY A 12 18.87 17.51 -19.57
CA GLY A 12 17.64 18.17 -19.15
C GLY A 12 17.43 18.21 -17.63
N PRO A 13 16.26 18.66 -17.16
CA PRO A 13 15.88 18.66 -15.74
C PRO A 13 16.00 17.27 -15.11
N VAL A 14 16.29 17.20 -13.81
CA VAL A 14 16.48 15.92 -13.10
C VAL A 14 15.25 15.01 -13.18
N ASP A 15 14.04 15.56 -13.12
CA ASP A 15 12.79 14.79 -13.23
C ASP A 15 12.66 14.12 -14.61
N ASP A 16 12.91 14.87 -15.69
CA ASP A 16 12.87 14.35 -17.06
C ASP A 16 13.94 13.27 -17.30
N ARG A 17 15.12 13.43 -16.69
CA ARG A 17 16.19 12.43 -16.74
C ARG A 17 15.79 11.15 -16.02
N ILE A 18 15.16 11.25 -14.84
CA ILE A 18 14.67 10.09 -14.08
C ILE A 18 13.59 9.35 -14.85
N GLU A 19 12.59 10.06 -15.39
CA GLU A 19 11.52 9.43 -16.16
C GLU A 19 12.05 8.75 -17.43
N ALA A 20 13.01 9.37 -18.13
CA ALA A 20 13.68 8.74 -19.26
C ALA A 20 14.48 7.49 -18.87
N ALA A 21 15.17 7.52 -17.72
CA ALA A 21 15.92 6.38 -17.20
C ALA A 21 15.01 5.24 -16.72
N ARG A 22 13.85 5.56 -16.13
CA ARG A 22 12.82 4.57 -15.74
C ARG A 22 12.22 3.89 -16.96
N ALA A 23 11.82 4.66 -17.97
CA ALA A 23 11.30 4.10 -19.22
C ALA A 23 12.35 3.22 -19.94
N LEU A 24 13.63 3.58 -19.86
CA LEU A 24 14.71 2.75 -20.38
C LEU A 24 14.84 1.44 -19.60
N HIS A 25 14.79 1.49 -18.27
CA HIS A 25 14.82 0.31 -17.41
C HIS A 25 13.64 -0.62 -17.69
N GLU A 26 12.42 -0.09 -17.77
CA GLU A 26 11.22 -0.89 -18.08
C GLU A 26 11.32 -1.57 -19.46
N LEU A 27 11.93 -0.89 -20.44
CA LEU A 27 12.07 -1.41 -21.80
C LEU A 27 13.21 -2.44 -21.95
N THR A 28 14.29 -2.29 -21.18
CA THR A 28 15.57 -2.99 -21.46
C THR A 28 16.16 -3.76 -20.28
N GLY A 29 15.64 -3.55 -19.07
CA GLY A 29 16.24 -4.01 -17.81
C GLY A 29 17.47 -3.20 -17.37
N ASP A 30 17.99 -2.30 -18.21
CA ASP A 30 19.17 -1.49 -17.94
C ASP A 30 18.87 -0.42 -16.88
N HIS A 31 19.55 -0.51 -15.74
CA HIS A 31 19.41 0.38 -14.60
C HIS A 31 20.66 1.25 -14.38
N GLY A 32 21.65 1.19 -15.29
CA GLY A 32 22.94 1.87 -15.11
C GLY A 32 22.83 3.39 -15.02
N LEU A 33 21.88 4.00 -15.73
CA LEU A 33 21.59 5.45 -15.65
C LEU A 33 20.57 5.78 -14.56
N LEU A 34 19.72 4.82 -14.19
CA LEU A 34 18.65 5.05 -13.22
C LEU A 34 19.21 5.14 -11.80
N LEU A 35 20.08 4.20 -11.39
CA LEU A 35 20.56 4.16 -10.00
C LEU A 35 21.28 5.45 -9.55
N PRO A 36 22.21 6.04 -10.32
CA PRO A 36 22.86 7.29 -9.91
C PRO A 36 21.87 8.46 -9.73
N LEU A 37 20.85 8.56 -10.59
CA LEU A 37 19.82 9.59 -10.49
C LEU A 37 18.92 9.41 -9.26
N LEU A 38 18.59 8.16 -8.93
CA LEU A 38 17.85 7.84 -7.70
C LEU A 38 18.67 8.18 -6.45
N ALA A 39 19.97 7.90 -6.44
CA ALA A 39 20.88 8.26 -5.35
C ALA A 39 20.95 9.79 -5.14
N GLU A 40 21.06 10.55 -6.24
CA GLU A 40 21.04 12.02 -6.21
C GLU A 40 19.72 12.54 -5.58
N ARG A 41 18.57 11.96 -5.98
CA ARG A 41 17.26 12.37 -5.45
C ARG A 41 17.07 12.02 -3.97
N LEU A 42 17.56 10.87 -3.51
CA LEU A 42 17.50 10.44 -2.11
C LEU A 42 18.39 11.30 -1.20
N THR A 43 19.51 11.82 -1.71
CA THR A 43 20.45 12.64 -0.93
C THR A 43 20.12 14.14 -0.97
N GLY A 44 19.60 14.64 -2.10
CA GLY A 44 19.29 16.06 -2.30
C GLY A 44 18.09 16.59 -1.52
N SER A 45 17.31 15.71 -0.87
CA SER A 45 16.16 16.07 -0.04
C SER A 45 16.49 16.19 1.46
N ALA A 46 17.69 15.82 1.89
CA ALA A 46 18.05 15.71 3.31
C ALA A 46 18.30 17.05 4.05
N GLY A 47 17.77 18.19 3.58
CA GLY A 47 18.11 19.49 4.17
C GLY A 47 17.24 20.71 3.89
N GLY A 48 16.01 20.58 3.37
CA GLY A 48 15.20 21.75 3.03
C GLY A 48 13.72 21.57 3.33
N GLY A 49 13.25 22.18 4.43
CA GLY A 49 11.83 22.26 4.74
C GLY A 49 11.05 22.99 3.65
N GLY A 50 9.98 22.35 3.16
CA GLY A 50 8.96 22.95 2.33
C GLY A 50 9.21 22.83 0.82
N GLY A 51 8.77 21.72 0.21
CA GLY A 51 8.52 21.68 -1.23
C GLY A 51 8.86 20.41 -2.02
N SER A 52 9.08 19.25 -1.38
CA SER A 52 9.41 18.03 -2.14
C SER A 52 8.93 16.72 -1.52
N ASP A 53 7.72 16.74 -1.00
CA ASP A 53 7.07 15.68 -0.22
C ASP A 53 6.84 14.35 -0.96
N GLU A 54 7.11 14.28 -2.26
CA GLU A 54 6.93 13.07 -3.07
C GLU A 54 8.24 12.52 -3.66
N ARG A 55 9.34 13.29 -3.60
CA ARG A 55 10.59 12.90 -4.29
C ARG A 55 11.26 11.68 -3.68
N ILE A 56 11.28 11.59 -2.35
CA ILE A 56 11.86 10.43 -1.63
C ILE A 56 11.02 9.19 -1.90
N ARG A 57 9.70 9.28 -1.69
CA ARG A 57 8.76 8.20 -2.01
C ARG A 57 8.88 7.68 -3.43
N GLU A 58 8.93 8.57 -4.43
CA GLU A 58 9.12 8.19 -5.83
C GLU A 58 10.44 7.44 -6.05
N ALA A 59 11.54 7.98 -5.52
CA ALA A 59 12.86 7.39 -5.67
C ALA A 59 12.94 6.00 -5.01
N ALA A 60 12.41 5.88 -3.79
CA ALA A 60 12.32 4.62 -3.07
C ALA A 60 11.43 3.61 -3.81
N THR A 61 10.29 4.04 -4.35
CA THR A 61 9.39 3.17 -5.14
C THR A 61 10.08 2.66 -6.40
N ALA A 62 10.81 3.51 -7.12
CA ALA A 62 11.59 3.12 -8.28
C ALA A 62 12.72 2.14 -7.92
N ALA A 63 13.44 2.40 -6.83
CA ALA A 63 14.47 1.48 -6.32
C ALA A 63 13.88 0.11 -5.94
N ALA A 64 12.71 0.11 -5.30
CA ALA A 64 11.98 -1.10 -4.94
C ALA A 64 11.54 -1.92 -6.17
N ALA A 65 11.21 -1.27 -7.28
CA ALA A 65 10.85 -1.91 -8.54
C ALA A 65 12.05 -2.56 -9.24
N VAL A 66 13.25 -1.97 -9.10
CA VAL A 66 14.51 -2.56 -9.57
C VAL A 66 14.86 -3.81 -8.75
N GLY A 67 14.65 -3.78 -7.42
CA GLY A 67 14.91 -4.92 -6.53
C GLY A 67 16.40 -5.09 -6.19
N PRO A 68 16.92 -6.32 -6.04
CA PRO A 68 18.30 -6.56 -5.59
C PRO A 68 19.42 -5.81 -6.34
N PRO A 69 19.34 -5.56 -7.66
CA PRO A 69 20.34 -4.75 -8.36
C PRO A 69 20.48 -3.30 -7.85
N ALA A 70 19.48 -2.76 -7.14
CA ALA A 70 19.54 -1.45 -6.51
C ALA A 70 20.28 -1.46 -5.15
N ALA A 71 21.00 -2.53 -4.80
CA ALA A 71 21.84 -2.62 -3.59
C ALA A 71 22.77 -1.40 -3.35
N PRO A 72 23.36 -0.74 -4.37
CA PRO A 72 24.14 0.47 -4.16
C PRO A 72 23.37 1.65 -3.54
N LEU A 73 22.03 1.64 -3.58
CA LEU A 73 21.17 2.69 -3.00
C LEU A 73 20.89 2.50 -1.51
N VAL A 74 21.21 1.34 -0.94
CA VAL A 74 20.89 1.03 0.47
C VAL A 74 21.39 2.11 1.46
N PRO A 75 22.63 2.62 1.36
CA PRO A 75 23.09 3.69 2.25
C PRO A 75 22.27 4.98 2.12
N ALA A 76 21.90 5.37 0.90
CA ALA A 76 21.11 6.58 0.64
C ALA A 76 19.67 6.42 1.14
N LEU A 77 19.07 5.24 0.96
CA LEU A 77 17.75 4.91 1.50
C LEU A 77 17.74 4.99 3.03
N ARG A 78 18.73 4.40 3.71
CA ARG A 78 18.83 4.49 5.18
C ARG A 78 18.99 5.93 5.66
N ALA A 79 19.76 6.75 4.94
CA ALA A 79 19.93 8.16 5.27
C ALA A 79 18.67 9.01 5.05
N ALA A 80 17.74 8.54 4.21
CA ALA A 80 16.47 9.22 3.93
C ALA A 80 15.35 8.92 4.95
N LEU A 81 15.52 7.91 5.82
CA LEU A 81 14.56 7.61 6.88
C LEU A 81 14.54 8.74 7.91
N ASN A 82 13.34 9.11 8.35
CA ASN A 82 13.19 9.99 9.51
C ASN A 82 13.67 9.27 10.79
N ALA A 83 14.13 10.06 11.76
CA ALA A 83 14.57 9.51 13.04
C ALA A 83 13.41 8.79 13.76
N PRO A 84 13.65 7.62 14.40
CA PRO A 84 12.62 6.95 15.17
C PRO A 84 12.02 7.85 16.26
N GLY A 85 10.70 7.91 16.35
CA GLY A 85 9.99 8.69 17.36
C GLY A 85 9.98 10.21 17.13
N SER A 86 10.40 10.70 15.97
CA SER A 86 10.21 12.10 15.61
C SER A 86 8.72 12.41 15.35
N ASP A 87 8.34 13.66 15.58
CA ASP A 87 7.02 14.17 15.16
C ASP A 87 6.99 14.27 13.63
N ARG A 88 6.28 13.34 12.99
CA ARG A 88 6.22 13.17 11.54
C ARG A 88 4.83 13.53 11.01
N ASN A 89 4.80 14.34 9.97
CA ASN A 89 3.60 14.56 9.18
C ASN A 89 3.33 13.36 8.23
N ASN A 90 2.15 13.34 7.60
CA ASN A 90 1.77 12.25 6.69
C ASN A 90 2.75 12.03 5.53
N PRO A 91 3.23 13.08 4.82
CA PRO A 91 4.27 12.91 3.80
C PRO A 91 5.53 12.19 4.29
N GLN A 92 6.07 12.61 5.44
CA GLN A 92 7.28 12.00 6.01
C GLN A 92 7.06 10.53 6.37
N MET A 93 5.87 10.19 6.88
CA MET A 93 5.50 8.79 7.13
C MET A 93 5.35 7.99 5.83
N ASP A 94 4.77 8.58 4.78
CA ASP A 94 4.65 7.95 3.48
C ASP A 94 6.02 7.71 2.82
N ASP A 95 6.97 8.64 3.00
CA ASP A 95 8.37 8.49 2.61
C ASP A 95 9.02 7.33 3.39
N ASP A 96 8.88 7.30 4.72
CA ASP A 96 9.40 6.23 5.57
C ASP A 96 8.86 4.84 5.15
N ILE A 97 7.56 4.73 4.86
CA ILE A 97 6.94 3.50 4.36
C ILE A 97 7.60 3.06 3.05
N ALA A 98 7.74 3.98 2.08
CA ALA A 98 8.30 3.66 0.77
C ALA A 98 9.77 3.24 0.87
N VAL A 99 10.55 3.92 1.71
CA VAL A 99 11.95 3.59 1.99
C VAL A 99 12.06 2.22 2.65
N ALA A 100 11.23 1.91 3.64
CA ALA A 100 11.20 0.60 4.29
C ALA A 100 10.89 -0.54 3.31
N VAL A 101 9.90 -0.34 2.42
CA VAL A 101 9.56 -1.31 1.36
C VAL A 101 10.71 -1.49 0.37
N ALA A 102 11.38 -0.39 -0.01
CA ALA A 102 12.53 -0.44 -0.92
C ALA A 102 13.69 -1.22 -0.30
N LEU A 103 14.05 -0.92 0.95
CA LEU A 103 15.08 -1.65 1.68
C LEU A 103 14.76 -3.15 1.70
N HIS A 104 13.54 -3.53 2.10
CA HIS A 104 13.13 -4.94 2.12
C HIS A 104 13.23 -5.63 0.75
N ARG A 105 12.79 -4.97 -0.33
CA ARG A 105 12.86 -5.56 -1.69
C ARG A 105 14.27 -5.68 -2.24
N ILE A 106 15.16 -4.80 -1.82
CA ILE A 106 16.56 -4.78 -2.27
C ILE A 106 17.39 -5.79 -1.49
N THR A 107 17.22 -5.85 -0.16
CA THR A 107 18.04 -6.69 0.72
C THR A 107 17.44 -8.07 0.98
N GLY A 108 16.12 -8.22 0.79
CA GLY A 108 15.37 -9.40 1.25
C GLY A 108 15.15 -9.45 2.76
N ASP A 109 15.66 -8.48 3.52
CA ASP A 109 15.59 -8.45 4.98
C ASP A 109 14.46 -7.52 5.44
N ALA A 110 13.52 -8.07 6.22
CA ALA A 110 12.41 -7.32 6.80
C ALA A 110 12.77 -6.63 8.13
N ALA A 111 13.92 -6.96 8.74
CA ALA A 111 14.29 -6.51 10.08
C ALA A 111 14.34 -4.99 10.22
N GLU A 112 14.71 -4.27 9.15
CA GLU A 112 14.72 -2.80 9.13
C GLU A 112 13.33 -2.22 8.81
N ALA A 113 12.52 -2.91 8.01
CA ALA A 113 11.22 -2.42 7.59
C ALA A 113 10.15 -2.54 8.69
N VAL A 114 10.18 -3.62 9.47
CA VAL A 114 9.23 -3.88 10.56
C VAL A 114 9.16 -2.74 11.60
N PRO A 115 10.27 -2.27 12.21
CA PRO A 115 10.20 -1.20 13.21
C PRO A 115 9.72 0.14 12.61
N VAL A 116 10.05 0.43 11.35
CA VAL A 116 9.56 1.63 10.66
C VAL A 116 8.04 1.58 10.51
N LEU A 117 7.51 0.46 10.01
CA LEU A 117 6.07 0.26 9.85
C LEU A 117 5.34 0.24 11.20
N ALA A 118 5.92 -0.36 12.24
CA ALA A 118 5.37 -0.32 13.59
C ALA A 118 5.22 1.12 14.10
N GLY A 119 6.24 1.95 13.90
CA GLY A 119 6.22 3.36 14.30
C GLY A 119 5.21 4.20 13.52
N VAL A 120 4.86 3.84 12.28
CA VAL A 120 3.80 4.53 11.53
C VAL A 120 2.41 4.04 11.96
N LEU A 121 2.23 2.72 12.09
CA LEU A 121 0.96 2.10 12.48
C LEU A 121 0.55 2.47 13.91
N GLY A 122 1.51 2.67 14.81
CA GLY A 122 1.27 3.06 16.20
C GLY A 122 0.91 4.55 16.41
N ASP A 123 1.00 5.38 15.38
CA ASP A 123 0.59 6.80 15.44
C ASP A 123 -0.87 6.94 14.95
N SER A 124 -1.79 6.17 15.56
CA SER A 124 -3.16 6.00 15.06
C SER A 124 -4.15 7.05 15.54
N GLU A 125 -3.73 8.05 16.31
CA GLU A 125 -4.66 8.93 17.04
C GLU A 125 -5.35 10.00 16.18
N ALA A 126 -4.89 10.26 14.96
CA ALA A 126 -5.41 11.36 14.16
C ALA A 126 -6.16 10.91 12.90
N LEU A 127 -7.41 11.38 12.76
CA LEU A 127 -8.31 11.10 11.62
C LEU A 127 -7.68 11.42 10.24
N TRP A 128 -6.76 12.38 10.17
CA TRP A 128 -6.08 12.71 8.91
C TRP A 128 -4.99 11.69 8.51
N ARG A 129 -4.59 10.76 9.36
CA ARG A 129 -3.55 9.74 9.08
C ARG A 129 -4.08 8.48 8.39
N ARG A 130 -5.40 8.37 8.19
CA ARG A 130 -6.08 7.16 7.68
C ARG A 130 -5.46 6.57 6.41
N TRP A 131 -5.13 7.41 5.42
CA TRP A 131 -4.52 6.93 4.16
C TRP A 131 -3.09 6.43 4.34
N THR A 132 -2.33 7.04 5.24
CA THR A 132 -0.98 6.62 5.60
C THR A 132 -1.02 5.29 6.36
N LEU A 133 -1.97 5.09 7.28
CA LEU A 133 -2.17 3.80 7.97
C LEU A 133 -2.55 2.68 7.00
N ILE A 134 -3.46 2.95 6.05
CA ILE A 134 -3.80 2.01 4.97
C ILE A 134 -2.54 1.63 4.16
N ARG A 135 -1.70 2.61 3.81
CA ARG A 135 -0.43 2.37 3.10
C ARG A 135 0.54 1.53 3.93
N ALA A 136 0.68 1.81 5.23
CA ALA A 136 1.54 1.05 6.12
C ALA A 136 1.05 -0.40 6.30
N ALA A 137 -0.26 -0.62 6.43
CA ALA A 137 -0.83 -1.96 6.52
C ALA A 137 -0.65 -2.75 5.21
N ARG A 138 -0.83 -2.10 4.04
CA ARG A 138 -0.53 -2.71 2.73
C ARG A 138 0.96 -3.05 2.58
N ALA A 139 1.85 -2.18 3.04
CA ALA A 139 3.28 -2.46 3.07
C ALA A 139 3.58 -3.69 3.95
N ALA A 140 3.05 -3.72 5.18
CA ALA A 140 3.17 -4.86 6.09
C ALA A 140 2.69 -6.18 5.47
N ALA A 141 1.56 -6.16 4.76
CA ALA A 141 1.08 -7.33 4.01
C ALA A 141 2.10 -7.83 2.98
N GLY A 142 2.80 -6.91 2.30
CA GLY A 142 3.82 -7.21 1.30
C GLY A 142 5.12 -7.81 1.87
N LEU A 143 5.40 -7.61 3.17
CA LEU A 143 6.50 -8.27 3.89
C LEU A 143 6.16 -9.74 4.23
N GLY A 144 4.88 -10.11 4.19
CA GLY A 144 4.41 -11.46 4.49
C GLY A 144 4.70 -11.91 5.94
N PRO A 145 5.00 -13.19 6.18
CA PRO A 145 5.21 -13.72 7.54
C PRO A 145 6.31 -13.05 8.35
N ALA A 146 7.27 -12.38 7.70
CA ALA A 146 8.34 -11.66 8.38
C ALA A 146 7.82 -10.45 9.18
N ALA A 147 6.65 -9.91 8.82
CA ALA A 147 5.99 -8.82 9.54
C ALA A 147 5.13 -9.28 10.73
N ARG A 148 5.24 -10.55 11.19
CA ARG A 148 4.54 -11.06 12.38
C ARG A 148 4.59 -10.17 13.62
N PRO A 149 5.69 -9.47 13.93
CA PRO A 149 5.71 -8.53 15.05
C PRO A 149 4.68 -7.37 14.95
N LEU A 150 4.11 -7.08 13.77
CA LEU A 150 3.10 -6.05 13.57
C LEU A 150 1.67 -6.48 13.89
N VAL A 151 1.44 -7.77 14.20
CA VAL A 151 0.10 -8.29 14.47
C VAL A 151 -0.67 -7.51 15.56
N PRO A 152 -0.05 -7.13 16.71
CA PRO A 152 -0.78 -6.38 17.74
C PRO A 152 -1.32 -5.03 17.23
N VAL A 153 -0.48 -4.21 16.62
CA VAL A 153 -0.89 -2.89 16.11
C VAL A 153 -1.87 -2.98 14.94
N LEU A 154 -1.76 -4.02 14.10
CA LEU A 154 -2.74 -4.29 13.05
C LEU A 154 -4.10 -4.72 13.61
N LYS A 155 -4.15 -5.41 14.76
CA LYS A 155 -5.40 -5.76 15.45
C LYS A 155 -6.08 -4.51 16.03
N GLU A 156 -5.32 -3.50 16.47
CA GLU A 156 -5.88 -2.22 16.94
C GLU A 156 -6.59 -1.46 15.81
N LEU A 157 -6.06 -1.52 14.58
CA LEU A 157 -6.69 -0.93 13.40
C LEU A 157 -8.08 -1.52 13.07
N LEU A 158 -8.40 -2.73 13.55
CA LEU A 158 -9.73 -3.33 13.36
C LEU A 158 -10.85 -2.59 14.11
N THR A 159 -10.51 -1.59 14.93
CA THR A 159 -11.48 -0.74 15.65
C THR A 159 -12.01 0.43 14.82
N ASP A 160 -11.31 0.83 13.75
CA ASP A 160 -11.78 1.84 12.79
C ASP A 160 -12.29 1.14 11.51
N PRO A 161 -13.59 1.23 11.18
CA PRO A 161 -14.14 0.65 9.96
C PRO A 161 -13.41 1.04 8.67
N GLU A 162 -12.79 2.22 8.60
CA GLU A 162 -12.03 2.67 7.42
C GLU A 162 -10.70 1.92 7.26
N GLN A 163 -10.17 1.37 8.35
CA GLN A 163 -8.90 0.63 8.37
C GLN A 163 -9.08 -0.88 8.26
N VAL A 164 -10.29 -1.39 8.59
CA VAL A 164 -10.63 -2.82 8.61
C VAL A 164 -10.17 -3.55 7.34
N PRO A 165 -10.46 -3.09 6.10
CA PRO A 165 -10.08 -3.85 4.91
C PRO A 165 -8.57 -4.06 4.76
N SER A 166 -7.77 -3.02 4.99
CA SER A 166 -6.30 -3.11 4.93
C SER A 166 -5.72 -3.91 6.09
N ALA A 167 -6.27 -3.77 7.30
CA ALA A 167 -5.83 -4.50 8.48
C ALA A 167 -6.09 -6.00 8.34
N VAL A 168 -7.29 -6.40 7.89
CA VAL A 168 -7.60 -7.82 7.63
C VAL A 168 -6.71 -8.39 6.54
N ALA A 169 -6.50 -7.66 5.43
CA ALA A 169 -5.61 -8.10 4.35
C ALA A 169 -4.17 -8.33 4.85
N ALA A 170 -3.66 -7.43 5.70
CA ALA A 170 -2.34 -7.55 6.30
C ALA A 170 -2.26 -8.74 7.27
N LEU A 171 -3.20 -8.85 8.22
CA LEU A 171 -3.24 -9.95 9.18
C LEU A 171 -3.30 -11.32 8.48
N ARG A 172 -4.08 -11.45 7.41
CA ARG A 172 -4.16 -12.67 6.60
C ARG A 172 -2.82 -13.01 5.92
N ALA A 173 -2.08 -12.01 5.44
CA ALA A 173 -0.79 -12.23 4.79
C ALA A 173 0.33 -12.58 5.77
N ILE A 174 0.23 -12.08 7.01
CA ILE A 174 1.29 -12.15 8.02
C ILE A 174 1.11 -13.35 8.97
N ALA A 175 -0.11 -13.55 9.45
CA ALA A 175 -0.47 -14.55 10.46
C ALA A 175 -1.91 -15.07 10.21
N PRO A 176 -2.14 -15.78 9.09
CA PRO A 176 -3.47 -16.32 8.77
C PRO A 176 -3.99 -17.28 9.85
N ASP A 177 -3.09 -17.93 10.58
CA ASP A 177 -3.37 -18.83 11.71
C ASP A 177 -3.93 -18.10 12.94
N GLU A 178 -3.67 -16.80 13.10
CA GLU A 178 -4.19 -15.98 14.20
C GLU A 178 -5.44 -15.18 13.81
N LEU A 179 -5.85 -15.21 12.54
CA LEU A 179 -6.98 -14.44 12.05
C LEU A 179 -8.29 -15.21 12.30
N ASP A 180 -9.13 -14.68 13.17
CA ASP A 180 -10.52 -15.13 13.28
C ASP A 180 -11.29 -14.73 12.01
N ALA A 181 -11.38 -15.67 11.06
CA ALA A 181 -12.03 -15.45 9.76
C ALA A 181 -13.51 -15.09 9.90
N GLY A 182 -14.19 -15.62 10.92
CA GLY A 182 -15.60 -15.32 11.18
C GLY A 182 -15.78 -13.85 11.60
N ARG A 183 -15.00 -13.42 12.61
CA ARG A 183 -14.99 -12.02 13.06
C ARG A 183 -14.55 -11.08 11.94
N ALA A 184 -13.50 -11.43 11.21
CA ALA A 184 -12.99 -10.61 10.10
C ALA A 184 -14.04 -10.44 9.00
N ALA A 185 -14.75 -11.50 8.62
CA ALA A 185 -15.83 -11.42 7.64
C ALA A 185 -16.98 -10.52 8.12
N GLY A 186 -17.35 -10.59 9.40
CA GLY A 186 -18.35 -9.70 10.00
C GLY A 186 -17.95 -8.23 9.87
N LEU A 187 -16.74 -7.88 10.29
CA LEU A 187 -16.21 -6.50 10.23
C LEU A 187 -16.13 -5.98 8.78
N LEU A 188 -15.71 -6.83 7.83
CA LEU A 188 -15.65 -6.45 6.42
C LEU A 188 -17.05 -6.22 5.82
N LEU A 189 -18.03 -7.05 6.20
CA LEU A 189 -19.42 -6.84 5.79
C LEU A 189 -19.98 -5.53 6.38
N ASP A 190 -19.70 -5.24 7.64
CA ASP A 190 -20.11 -3.99 8.28
C ASP A 190 -19.51 -2.78 7.56
N ALA A 191 -18.21 -2.82 7.22
CA ALA A 191 -17.54 -1.78 6.44
C ALA A 191 -18.16 -1.61 5.04
N ALA A 192 -18.36 -2.71 4.32
CA ALA A 192 -18.97 -2.70 3.00
C ALA A 192 -20.40 -2.11 3.04
N GLU A 193 -21.25 -2.59 3.95
CA GLU A 193 -22.64 -2.14 4.11
C GLU A 193 -22.76 -0.67 4.52
N ALA A 194 -21.77 -0.16 5.27
CA ALA A 194 -21.65 1.26 5.61
C ALA A 194 -21.18 2.13 4.44
N GLY A 195 -20.67 1.53 3.36
CA GLY A 195 -20.07 2.23 2.22
C GLY A 195 -18.63 2.70 2.49
N THR A 196 -17.98 2.11 3.50
CA THR A 196 -16.62 2.42 3.92
C THR A 196 -15.62 1.52 3.20
N ALA A 197 -14.85 2.09 2.26
CA ALA A 197 -13.92 1.36 1.39
C ALA A 197 -14.51 0.03 0.84
N PRO A 198 -15.71 0.08 0.21
CA PRO A 198 -16.50 -1.12 -0.04
C PRO A 198 -15.84 -2.08 -1.04
N PHE A 199 -15.01 -1.58 -1.96
CA PHE A 199 -14.25 -2.42 -2.89
C PHE A 199 -13.19 -3.23 -2.16
N GLU A 200 -12.40 -2.59 -1.30
CA GLU A 200 -11.39 -3.24 -0.50
C GLU A 200 -12.01 -4.25 0.47
N ALA A 201 -13.17 -3.92 1.04
CA ALA A 201 -13.90 -4.82 1.93
C ALA A 201 -14.36 -6.09 1.18
N VAL A 202 -14.96 -5.92 -0.01
CA VAL A 202 -15.35 -7.04 -0.88
C VAL A 202 -14.13 -7.86 -1.31
N ASP A 203 -13.01 -7.21 -1.63
CA ASP A 203 -11.78 -7.90 -2.04
C ASP A 203 -11.20 -8.75 -0.93
N ALA A 204 -11.18 -8.23 0.30
CA ALA A 204 -10.75 -8.98 1.46
C ALA A 204 -11.69 -10.16 1.77
N LEU A 205 -13.03 -9.99 1.62
CA LEU A 205 -13.99 -11.08 1.76
C LEU A 205 -13.76 -12.19 0.72
N VAL A 206 -13.54 -11.82 -0.54
CA VAL A 206 -13.21 -12.78 -1.60
C VAL A 206 -11.90 -13.50 -1.27
N ALA A 207 -10.91 -12.79 -0.75
CA ALA A 207 -9.61 -13.34 -0.40
C ALA A 207 -9.64 -14.27 0.84
N LEU A 208 -10.60 -14.08 1.75
CA LEU A 208 -10.90 -15.03 2.85
C LEU A 208 -11.54 -16.32 2.34
N GLY A 209 -12.16 -16.28 1.16
CA GLY A 209 -12.87 -17.39 0.55
C GLY A 209 -14.36 -17.36 0.87
N VAL A 210 -15.19 -17.17 -0.17
CA VAL A 210 -16.65 -17.07 -0.04
C VAL A 210 -17.26 -18.35 0.54
N ASP A 211 -16.66 -19.51 0.26
CA ASP A 211 -17.13 -20.82 0.75
C ASP A 211 -16.83 -21.06 2.23
N ALA A 212 -15.84 -20.36 2.77
CA ALA A 212 -15.50 -20.42 4.18
C ALA A 212 -16.41 -19.50 5.03
N LEU A 213 -17.24 -18.66 4.39
CA LEU A 213 -18.19 -17.80 5.10
C LEU A 213 -19.30 -18.63 5.74
N SER A 214 -19.70 -18.23 6.95
CA SER A 214 -20.92 -18.76 7.57
C SER A 214 -22.14 -18.48 6.67
N GLY A 215 -23.21 -19.28 6.81
CA GLY A 215 -24.43 -19.06 6.03
C GLY A 215 -24.99 -17.64 6.17
N VAL A 216 -24.88 -17.05 7.37
CA VAL A 216 -25.27 -15.65 7.62
C VAL A 216 -24.38 -14.67 6.87
N HIS A 217 -23.06 -14.83 6.93
CA HIS A 217 -22.13 -13.95 6.21
C HIS A 217 -22.25 -14.10 4.69
N ARG A 218 -22.46 -15.32 4.19
CA ARG A 218 -22.67 -15.56 2.75
C ARG A 218 -23.96 -14.92 2.25
N ALA A 219 -25.04 -14.98 3.03
CA ALA A 219 -26.30 -14.30 2.70
C ALA A 219 -26.15 -12.78 2.70
N ARG A 220 -25.48 -12.20 3.71
CA ARG A 220 -25.16 -10.76 3.74
C ARG A 220 -24.31 -10.35 2.54
N PHE A 221 -23.27 -11.13 2.24
CA PHE A 221 -22.40 -10.88 1.09
C PHE A 221 -23.17 -10.92 -0.23
N ALA A 222 -24.00 -11.94 -0.45
CA ALA A 222 -24.84 -12.03 -1.65
C ALA A 222 -25.80 -10.84 -1.78
N ALA A 223 -26.39 -10.40 -0.66
CA ALA A 223 -27.28 -9.23 -0.65
C ALA A 223 -26.57 -7.95 -1.13
N LEU A 224 -25.26 -7.78 -0.91
CA LEU A 224 -24.53 -6.63 -1.47
C LEU A 224 -24.59 -6.57 -3.00
N GLY A 225 -24.74 -7.70 -3.68
CA GLY A 225 -24.85 -7.79 -5.15
C GLY A 225 -26.27 -7.71 -5.70
N GLU A 226 -27.28 -7.83 -4.83
CA GLU A 226 -28.69 -8.00 -5.20
C GLU A 226 -29.60 -6.86 -4.73
N ARG A 227 -29.18 -6.07 -3.74
CA ARG A 227 -30.00 -5.01 -3.14
C ARG A 227 -30.33 -3.88 -4.12
N ASP A 228 -31.50 -3.28 -3.94
CA ASP A 228 -31.88 -2.04 -4.64
C ASP A 228 -31.09 -0.83 -4.11
N LEU A 229 -30.86 -0.77 -2.79
CA LEU A 229 -30.12 0.32 -2.15
C LEU A 229 -28.63 0.27 -2.50
N ARG A 230 -28.05 1.43 -2.83
CA ARG A 230 -26.63 1.57 -3.18
C ARG A 230 -25.73 1.35 -1.96
N VAL A 231 -24.65 0.62 -2.21
CA VAL A 231 -23.55 0.37 -1.26
C VAL A 231 -22.51 1.49 -1.39
N VAL A 232 -22.18 1.88 -2.63
CA VAL A 232 -21.35 3.06 -2.90
C VAL A 232 -22.23 4.31 -2.78
N ARG A 233 -21.93 5.16 -1.79
CA ARG A 233 -22.73 6.37 -1.46
C ARG A 233 -21.97 7.68 -1.64
N PHE A 234 -20.65 7.62 -1.84
CA PHE A 234 -19.77 8.78 -1.98
C PHE A 234 -19.03 8.71 -3.31
N GLY A 235 -18.94 9.84 -4.02
CA GLY A 235 -18.32 9.95 -5.34
C GLY A 235 -18.77 11.22 -6.06
N LEU A 236 -18.24 11.46 -7.26
CA LEU A 236 -18.74 12.52 -8.15
C LEU A 236 -20.07 12.08 -8.78
N ASP A 237 -21.02 13.00 -8.95
CA ASP A 237 -22.32 12.70 -9.57
C ASP A 237 -22.14 12.00 -10.94
N GLY A 238 -22.90 10.92 -11.16
CA GLY A 238 -22.81 10.07 -12.35
C GLY A 238 -21.72 8.98 -12.31
N THR A 239 -20.78 9.05 -11.37
CA THR A 239 -19.79 7.97 -11.14
C THR A 239 -20.26 6.97 -10.09
N ILE A 240 -21.17 7.38 -9.21
CA ILE A 240 -21.68 6.58 -8.10
C ILE A 240 -22.46 5.36 -8.62
N GLU A 241 -23.36 5.55 -9.59
CA GLU A 241 -24.12 4.46 -10.22
C GLU A 241 -23.19 3.43 -10.84
N ALA A 242 -22.22 3.89 -11.63
CA ALA A 242 -21.29 3.03 -12.34
C ALA A 242 -20.35 2.30 -11.37
N ALA A 243 -19.94 2.94 -10.27
CA ALA A 243 -19.13 2.32 -9.24
C ALA A 243 -19.92 1.28 -8.45
N ASP A 244 -21.16 1.59 -8.06
CA ASP A 244 -22.02 0.66 -7.35
C ASP A 244 -22.32 -0.59 -8.18
N GLU A 245 -22.62 -0.43 -9.48
CA GLU A 245 -22.85 -1.58 -10.37
C GLU A 245 -21.59 -2.44 -10.57
N ARG A 246 -20.39 -1.83 -10.63
CA ARG A 246 -19.12 -2.57 -10.67
C ARG A 246 -18.91 -3.39 -9.40
N LEU A 247 -19.19 -2.81 -8.23
CA LEU A 247 -19.10 -3.51 -6.96
C LEU A 247 -20.07 -4.70 -6.92
N ARG A 248 -21.35 -4.48 -7.29
CA ARG A 248 -22.37 -5.54 -7.37
C ARG A 248 -22.00 -6.65 -8.35
N ALA A 249 -21.48 -6.30 -9.53
CA ALA A 249 -20.99 -7.27 -10.49
C ALA A 249 -19.86 -8.13 -9.92
N ARG A 250 -18.95 -7.53 -9.15
CA ARG A 250 -17.84 -8.23 -8.48
C ARG A 250 -18.35 -9.21 -7.41
N VAL A 251 -19.30 -8.80 -6.59
CA VAL A 251 -19.95 -9.66 -5.59
C VAL A 251 -20.64 -10.85 -6.27
N ARG A 252 -21.49 -10.60 -7.29
CA ARG A 252 -22.18 -11.66 -8.03
C ARG A 252 -21.20 -12.62 -8.72
N ALA A 253 -20.08 -12.12 -9.22
CA ALA A 253 -19.03 -12.97 -9.79
C ALA A 253 -18.37 -13.85 -8.74
N ALA A 254 -18.12 -13.32 -7.53
CA ALA A 254 -17.55 -14.08 -6.42
C ALA A 254 -18.50 -15.17 -5.90
N VAL A 255 -19.78 -14.83 -5.69
CA VAL A 255 -20.82 -15.77 -5.22
C VAL A 255 -21.08 -16.91 -6.23
N ARG A 256 -20.85 -16.69 -7.53
CA ARG A 256 -20.98 -17.75 -8.54
C ARG A 256 -19.77 -18.70 -8.59
N ARG A 257 -18.63 -18.30 -8.05
CA ARG A 257 -17.34 -19.02 -8.17
C ARG A 257 -17.00 -19.85 -6.94
N GLY A 258 -17.49 -19.46 -5.77
CA GLY A 258 -17.51 -20.30 -4.58
C GLY A 258 -18.90 -20.89 -4.41
#